data_AF-A0A2V6Q5I6-F1
#
_entry.id   AF-A0A2V6Q5I6-F1
#
_cell.length_a   1.000
_cell.length_b   1.000
_cell.length_c   1.000
_cell.angle_alpha   90.00
_cell.angle_beta   90.00
_cell.angle_gamma   90.00
#
_symmetry.space_group_name_H-M   'P 1'
#
loop_
_entity.id
_entity.type
_entity.pdbx_description
1 polymer ?
#
loop_
_entity_poly.entity_id
_entity_poly.type
_entity_poly.pdbx_seq_one_letter_code
_entity_poly.pdbx_strand_id
1 'polypeptide(L)'
;MSEDIAYTTIRELGARYRARQLSPVEVTRALLARIEKVDSALHAFVTLTAERALADARAAEELLRRGDDRPLLGVPVAHKDIYCTRGIRTTGGSALLADWVPDADATCVRRWNDAGTVLLGKLITHEFAMGLQFPGHRFPAARNPWNLEHIPGGSSSGSGAALASGLVHGATGSDTGGSIRGPAAFCGIVGLKPTYGRCSRAGVLSLSWTLDHTGP
;
A
#
# COMPACT_ATOMS: atom_id res chain seq x y z
N MET A 1 -12.05 9.37 17.20
CA MET A 1 -10.69 9.87 16.84
C MET A 1 -9.97 8.93 15.88
N SER A 2 -9.84 7.62 16.17
CA SER A 2 -9.16 6.69 15.24
C SER A 2 -9.88 6.48 13.91
N GLU A 3 -11.22 6.43 13.87
CA GLU A 3 -11.97 6.26 12.62
C GLU A 3 -11.94 7.50 11.72
N ASP A 4 -12.05 8.70 12.31
CA ASP A 4 -11.90 9.97 11.57
C ASP A 4 -10.52 10.04 10.87
N ILE A 5 -9.44 9.68 11.59
CA ILE A 5 -8.09 9.62 11.02
C ILE A 5 -8.01 8.58 9.89
N ALA A 6 -8.59 7.39 10.08
CA ALA A 6 -8.50 6.28 9.14
C ALA A 6 -9.11 6.59 7.76
N TYR A 7 -10.17 7.40 7.71
CA TYR A 7 -10.90 7.72 6.48
C TYR A 7 -10.73 9.15 5.99
N THR A 8 -9.92 9.97 6.67
CA THR A 8 -9.54 11.32 6.19
C THR A 8 -8.86 11.22 4.82
N THR A 9 -9.22 12.06 3.86
CA THR A 9 -8.59 12.03 2.52
C THR A 9 -7.14 12.52 2.58
N ILE A 10 -6.30 12.14 1.61
CA ILE A 10 -4.91 12.64 1.50
C ILE A 10 -4.86 14.17 1.50
N ARG A 11 -5.81 14.83 0.81
CA ARG A 11 -5.90 16.29 0.74
C ARG A 11 -6.15 16.91 2.12
N GLU A 12 -7.13 16.39 2.84
CA GLU A 12 -7.48 16.86 4.18
C GLU A 12 -6.36 16.58 5.17
N LEU A 13 -5.73 15.41 5.10
CA LEU A 13 -4.60 15.04 5.92
C LEU A 13 -3.45 16.04 5.77
N GLY A 14 -3.08 16.34 4.52
CA GLY A 14 -2.08 17.36 4.23
C GLY A 14 -2.46 18.75 4.76
N ALA A 15 -3.74 19.14 4.67
CA ALA A 15 -4.20 20.42 5.22
C ALA A 15 -4.09 20.45 6.75
N ARG A 16 -4.53 19.39 7.44
CA ARG A 16 -4.47 19.25 8.90
C ARG A 16 -3.03 19.21 9.41
N TYR A 17 -2.11 18.57 8.69
CA TYR A 17 -0.67 18.60 8.99
C TYR A 17 -0.09 20.01 8.93
N ARG A 18 -0.36 20.76 7.85
CA ARG A 18 0.11 22.15 7.70
C ARG A 18 -0.49 23.08 8.76
N ALA A 19 -1.74 22.84 9.13
CA ALA A 19 -2.43 23.56 10.21
C ALA A 19 -2.01 23.09 11.63
N ARG A 20 -1.12 22.09 11.74
CA ARG A 20 -0.69 21.48 13.01
C ARG A 20 -1.84 20.94 13.86
N GLN A 21 -2.93 20.54 13.20
CA GLN A 21 -4.09 19.90 13.84
C GLN A 21 -3.88 18.40 14.01
N LEU A 22 -3.00 17.81 13.21
CA LEU A 22 -2.52 16.44 13.32
C LEU A 22 -1.01 16.42 13.02
N SER A 23 -0.31 15.41 13.54
CA SER A 23 1.05 15.09 13.11
C SER A 23 1.11 13.78 12.30
N PRO A 24 2.09 13.62 11.40
CA PRO A 24 2.36 12.33 10.76
C PRO A 24 2.63 11.21 11.76
N VAL A 25 3.26 11.52 12.91
CA VAL A 25 3.58 10.54 13.95
C VAL A 25 2.31 10.03 14.64
N GLU A 26 1.39 10.91 15.02
CA GLU A 26 0.11 10.54 15.62
C GLU A 26 -0.72 9.69 14.66
N VAL A 27 -0.82 10.11 13.40
CA VAL A 27 -1.58 9.39 12.38
C VAL A 27 -0.99 8.01 12.11
N THR A 28 0.34 7.92 11.99
CA THR A 28 1.03 6.64 11.78
C THR A 28 0.81 5.69 12.96
N ARG A 29 0.91 6.17 14.21
CA ARG A 29 0.60 5.37 15.41
C ARG A 29 -0.85 4.89 15.42
N ALA A 30 -1.78 5.77 15.07
CA ALA A 30 -3.21 5.42 15.01
C ALA A 30 -3.48 4.34 13.97
N LEU A 31 -2.87 4.41 12.79
CA LEU A 31 -3.01 3.38 11.75
C LEU A 31 -2.34 2.06 12.13
N LEU A 32 -1.13 2.08 12.70
CA LEU A 32 -0.47 0.85 13.16
C LEU A 32 -1.32 0.13 14.22
N ALA A 33 -1.87 0.87 15.19
CA ALA A 33 -2.78 0.31 16.20
C ALA A 33 -4.10 -0.20 15.59
N ARG A 34 -4.57 0.38 14.49
CA ARG A 34 -5.74 -0.11 13.75
C ARG A 34 -5.43 -1.38 12.98
N ILE A 35 -4.29 -1.42 12.28
CA ILE A 35 -3.83 -2.60 11.53
C ILE A 35 -3.72 -3.81 12.46
N GLU A 36 -3.12 -3.65 13.65
CA GLU A 36 -3.02 -4.71 14.65
C GLU A 36 -4.38 -5.32 15.03
N LYS A 37 -5.44 -4.50 15.09
CA LYS A 37 -6.78 -4.92 15.48
C LYS A 37 -7.60 -5.53 14.34
N VAL A 38 -7.38 -5.06 13.11
CA VAL A 38 -8.30 -5.31 11.99
C VAL A 38 -7.71 -6.27 10.95
N ASP A 39 -6.40 -6.23 10.73
CA ASP A 39 -5.79 -6.95 9.61
C ASP A 39 -5.77 -8.47 9.80
N SER A 40 -5.85 -8.97 11.05
CA SER A 40 -5.97 -10.40 11.31
C SER A 40 -7.25 -11.02 10.72
N ALA A 41 -8.30 -10.22 10.50
CA ALA A 41 -9.53 -10.64 9.84
C ALA A 41 -9.52 -10.42 8.32
N LEU A 42 -8.65 -9.54 7.81
CA LEU A 42 -8.62 -9.15 6.40
C LEU A 42 -7.47 -9.76 5.62
N HIS A 43 -6.35 -10.06 6.29
CA HIS A 43 -5.10 -10.52 5.70
C HIS A 43 -4.59 -9.63 4.56
N ALA A 44 -4.69 -8.31 4.70
CA ALA A 44 -4.29 -7.38 3.65
C ALA A 44 -2.78 -7.16 3.60
N PHE A 45 -2.08 -7.22 4.75
CA PHE A 45 -0.62 -7.06 4.81
C PHE A 45 0.11 -8.41 4.76
N VAL A 46 1.22 -8.44 4.02
CA VAL A 46 2.20 -9.55 4.05
C VAL A 46 3.45 -9.20 4.86
N THR A 47 3.80 -7.92 4.90
CA THR A 47 4.90 -7.41 5.74
C THR A 47 4.48 -6.05 6.29
N LEU A 48 4.43 -5.91 7.61
CA LEU A 48 4.26 -4.63 8.28
C LEU A 48 5.64 -4.03 8.60
N THR A 49 5.81 -2.73 8.39
CA THR A 49 7.09 -2.04 8.61
C THR A 49 6.98 -0.98 9.70
N ALA A 50 6.46 -1.36 10.88
CA ALA A 50 6.07 -0.44 11.95
C ALA A 50 7.21 0.51 12.40
N GLU A 51 8.42 -0.01 12.63
CA GLU A 51 9.56 0.79 13.05
C GLU A 51 9.98 1.80 11.97
N ARG A 52 10.05 1.34 10.72
CA ARG A 52 10.34 2.18 9.54
C ARG A 52 9.27 3.25 9.36
N ALA A 53 7.99 2.90 9.46
CA ALA A 53 6.88 3.83 9.34
C ALA A 53 6.98 4.96 10.36
N LEU A 54 7.28 4.64 11.62
CA LEU A 54 7.47 5.65 12.66
C LEU A 54 8.71 6.52 12.42
N ALA A 55 9.77 5.97 11.82
CA ALA A 55 10.94 6.75 11.43
C ALA A 55 10.62 7.72 10.29
N ASP A 56 9.93 7.25 9.24
CA ASP A 56 9.46 8.10 8.12
C ASP A 56 8.55 9.22 8.63
N ALA A 57 7.63 8.90 9.54
CA ALA A 57 6.70 9.87 10.11
C ALA A 57 7.40 10.99 10.91
N ARG A 58 8.42 10.63 11.71
CA ARG A 58 9.24 11.62 12.43
C ARG A 58 10.04 12.51 11.47
N ALA A 59 10.60 11.93 10.41
CA ALA A 59 11.32 12.71 9.40
C ALA A 59 10.37 13.68 8.67
N ALA A 60 9.17 13.22 8.30
CA ALA A 60 8.16 14.05 7.66
C ALA A 60 7.66 15.18 8.57
N GLU A 61 7.44 14.91 9.86
CA GLU A 61 7.06 15.91 10.85
C GLU A 61 8.11 17.03 10.97
N GLU A 62 9.39 16.69 11.02
CA GLU A 62 10.46 17.69 11.07
C GLU A 62 10.51 18.55 9.81
N LEU A 63 10.29 17.95 8.63
CA LEU A 63 10.23 18.68 7.36
C LEU A 63 9.01 19.63 7.31
N LEU A 64 7.84 19.18 7.77
CA LEU A 64 6.65 20.02 7.89
C LEU A 64 6.89 21.21 8.83
N ARG A 65 7.60 21.01 9.95
CA ARG A 65 7.97 22.10 10.88
C ARG A 65 8.85 23.16 10.22
N ARG A 66 9.68 22.75 9.24
CA ARG A 66 10.53 23.64 8.44
C ARG A 66 9.81 24.30 7.26
N GLY A 67 8.51 24.04 7.09
CA GLY A 67 7.69 24.65 6.04
C GLY A 67 7.72 23.91 4.70
N ASP A 68 8.18 22.65 4.65
CA ASP A 68 8.07 21.82 3.45
C ASP A 68 6.58 21.55 3.13
N ASP A 69 6.19 21.82 1.89
CA ASP A 69 4.81 21.80 1.45
C ASP A 69 4.51 20.69 0.44
N ARG A 70 5.42 19.71 0.27
CA ARG A 70 5.19 18.58 -0.63
C ARG A 70 3.82 17.92 -0.37
N PRO A 71 3.04 17.63 -1.43
CA PRO A 71 1.63 17.24 -1.27
C PRO A 71 1.43 15.90 -0.55
N LEU A 72 2.44 15.02 -0.59
CA LEU A 72 2.39 13.68 0.01
C LEU A 72 3.25 13.54 1.28
N LEU A 73 3.85 14.63 1.75
CA LEU A 73 4.73 14.59 2.91
C LEU A 73 3.96 14.08 4.15
N GLY A 74 4.46 13.00 4.74
CA GLY A 74 3.87 12.36 5.92
C GLY A 74 2.62 11.52 5.66
N VAL A 75 2.22 11.34 4.39
CA VAL A 75 1.03 10.52 4.05
C VAL A 75 1.36 9.03 4.20
N PRO A 76 0.59 8.27 5.01
CA PRO A 76 0.76 6.83 5.14
C PRO A 76 0.33 6.06 3.89
N VAL A 77 1.25 5.26 3.34
CA VAL A 77 1.02 4.43 2.16
C VAL A 77 1.53 3.01 2.35
N ALA A 78 1.03 2.08 1.55
CA ALA A 78 1.61 0.74 1.45
C ALA A 78 1.72 0.28 -0.01
N HIS A 79 2.67 -0.61 -0.28
CA HIS A 79 2.92 -1.08 -1.64
C HIS A 79 2.43 -2.50 -1.85
N LYS A 80 1.74 -2.78 -2.96
CA LYS A 80 1.50 -4.16 -3.40
C LYS A 80 2.82 -4.94 -3.43
N ASP A 81 2.78 -6.21 -3.01
CA ASP A 81 3.97 -7.02 -2.75
C ASP A 81 4.66 -7.59 -4.00
N ILE A 82 4.72 -6.78 -5.06
CA ILE A 82 5.51 -7.01 -6.28
C ILE A 82 6.45 -5.84 -6.57
N TYR A 83 6.31 -4.75 -5.83
CA TYR A 83 7.20 -3.60 -5.93
C TYR A 83 8.43 -3.89 -5.09
N CYS A 84 9.59 -4.01 -5.73
CA CYS A 84 10.85 -4.17 -5.01
C CYS A 84 11.05 -3.00 -4.05
N THR A 85 11.42 -3.31 -2.81
CA THR A 85 11.67 -2.32 -1.77
C THR A 85 12.94 -2.72 -1.06
N ARG A 86 13.98 -1.89 -1.14
CA ARG A 86 15.29 -2.20 -0.60
C ARG A 86 15.19 -2.46 0.91
N GLY A 87 15.73 -3.59 1.36
CA GLY A 87 15.73 -3.97 2.77
C GLY A 87 14.37 -4.44 3.33
N ILE A 88 13.34 -4.56 2.49
CA ILE A 88 12.01 -5.07 2.88
C ILE A 88 11.64 -6.23 1.95
N ARG A 89 11.14 -7.33 2.53
CA ARG A 89 10.76 -8.51 1.77
C ARG A 89 9.78 -8.15 0.64
N THR A 90 10.00 -8.74 -0.53
CA THR A 90 9.09 -8.60 -1.69
C THR A 90 8.77 -10.00 -2.18
N THR A 91 7.62 -10.56 -1.81
CA THR A 91 7.40 -12.00 -1.94
C THR A 91 6.62 -12.38 -3.19
N GLY A 92 6.03 -11.42 -3.89
CA GLY A 92 5.10 -11.68 -4.99
C GLY A 92 3.85 -12.45 -4.55
N GLY A 93 3.56 -12.51 -3.24
CA GLY A 93 2.55 -13.43 -2.70
C GLY A 93 2.89 -14.92 -2.90
N SER A 94 4.16 -15.24 -3.15
CA SER A 94 4.64 -16.58 -3.50
C SER A 94 5.51 -17.19 -2.39
N ALA A 95 5.42 -18.51 -2.22
CA ALA A 95 6.36 -19.26 -1.41
C ALA A 95 7.80 -19.16 -1.93
N LEU A 96 7.98 -19.00 -3.25
CA LEU A 96 9.29 -18.97 -3.91
C LEU A 96 10.15 -17.80 -3.45
N LEU A 97 9.53 -16.64 -3.20
CA LEU A 97 10.22 -15.41 -2.80
C LEU A 97 9.88 -15.01 -1.35
N ALA A 98 9.40 -15.95 -0.52
CA ALA A 98 8.88 -15.66 0.81
C ALA A 98 9.87 -14.87 1.70
N ASP A 99 11.17 -15.16 1.53
CA ASP A 99 12.26 -14.55 2.29
C ASP A 99 13.17 -13.65 1.43
N TRP A 100 12.79 -13.39 0.17
CA TRP A 100 13.61 -12.56 -0.73
C TRP A 100 13.53 -11.09 -0.34
N VAL A 101 14.71 -10.48 -0.15
CA VAL A 101 14.88 -9.05 0.11
C VAL A 101 15.62 -8.42 -1.08
N PRO A 102 14.99 -7.52 -1.85
CA PRO A 102 15.64 -6.86 -2.97
C PRO A 102 16.76 -5.90 -2.54
N ASP A 103 17.78 -5.76 -3.38
CA ASP A 103 18.91 -4.83 -3.16
C ASP A 103 18.59 -3.37 -3.54
N ALA A 104 17.51 -3.16 -4.31
CA ALA A 104 17.12 -1.85 -4.84
C ALA A 104 15.60 -1.64 -4.80
N ASP A 105 15.22 -0.36 -4.66
CA ASP A 105 13.83 0.06 -4.79
C ASP A 105 13.37 0.02 -6.25
N ALA A 106 12.09 -0.32 -6.45
CA ALA A 106 11.38 -0.01 -7.68
C ALA A 106 11.39 1.50 -7.93
N THR A 107 11.36 1.93 -9.20
CA THR A 107 11.33 3.37 -9.53
C THR A 107 10.14 4.07 -8.89
N CYS A 108 8.97 3.42 -8.87
CA CYS A 108 7.79 3.96 -8.19
C CYS A 108 8.02 4.11 -6.69
N VAL A 109 8.53 3.07 -6.01
CA VAL A 109 8.80 3.10 -4.55
C VAL A 109 9.74 4.23 -4.19
N ARG A 110 10.83 4.39 -4.94
CA ARG A 110 11.75 5.52 -4.75
C ARG A 110 11.05 6.87 -4.88
N ARG A 111 10.18 7.05 -5.88
CA ARG A 111 9.43 8.31 -6.06
C ARG A 111 8.44 8.59 -4.92
N TRP A 112 7.81 7.56 -4.37
CA TRP A 112 6.97 7.71 -3.18
C TRP A 112 7.80 8.12 -1.95
N ASN A 113 8.95 7.46 -1.73
CA ASN A 113 9.90 7.83 -0.69
C ASN A 113 10.41 9.28 -0.84
N ASP A 114 10.81 9.69 -2.06
CA ASP A 114 11.28 11.04 -2.37
C ASP A 114 10.18 12.10 -2.15
N ALA A 115 8.90 11.72 -2.30
CA ALA A 115 7.76 12.57 -1.99
C ALA A 115 7.49 12.72 -0.47
N GLY A 116 8.20 11.95 0.37
CA GLY A 116 8.12 12.02 1.82
C GLY A 116 6.98 11.20 2.43
N THR A 117 6.46 10.19 1.73
CA THR A 117 5.42 9.31 2.29
C THR A 117 5.94 8.42 3.41
N VAL A 118 5.02 7.95 4.26
CA VAL A 118 5.30 7.00 5.33
C VAL A 118 4.97 5.59 4.86
N LEU A 119 5.96 4.70 4.77
CA LEU A 119 5.74 3.32 4.31
C LEU A 119 5.25 2.44 5.47
N LEU A 120 3.96 2.08 5.45
CA LEU A 120 3.34 1.19 6.42
C LEU A 120 3.69 -0.28 6.18
N GLY A 121 3.88 -0.69 4.91
CA GLY A 121 4.31 -2.05 4.62
C GLY A 121 4.01 -2.51 3.20
N LYS A 122 3.94 -3.84 3.06
CA LYS A 122 3.68 -4.56 1.82
C LYS A 122 2.31 -5.24 1.89
N LEU A 123 1.52 -5.05 0.86
CA LEU A 123 0.16 -5.57 0.75
C LEU A 123 0.12 -6.82 -0.11
N ILE A 124 -0.64 -7.82 0.32
CA ILE A 124 -0.72 -9.11 -0.36
C ILE A 124 -1.23 -8.95 -1.81
N THR A 125 -0.76 -9.84 -2.67
CA THR A 125 -1.21 -9.97 -4.06
C THR A 125 -1.52 -11.43 -4.36
N HIS A 126 -2.33 -11.69 -5.41
CA HIS A 126 -2.31 -13.02 -6.01
C HIS A 126 -0.90 -13.35 -6.52
N GLU A 127 -0.52 -14.62 -6.44
CA GLU A 127 0.84 -15.06 -6.66
C GLU A 127 1.38 -14.57 -8.02
N PHE A 128 2.49 -13.83 -8.00
CA PHE A 128 3.08 -13.13 -9.15
C PHE A 128 2.08 -12.28 -9.96
N ALA A 129 1.13 -11.66 -9.26
CA ALA A 129 0.04 -10.89 -9.82
C ALA A 129 -0.93 -11.69 -10.71
N MET A 130 -0.90 -13.03 -10.67
CA MET A 130 -1.67 -13.93 -11.54
C MET A 130 -2.67 -14.78 -10.75
N GLY A 131 -3.81 -15.09 -11.38
CA GLY A 131 -4.75 -16.07 -10.86
C GLY A 131 -5.56 -15.59 -9.66
N LEU A 132 -5.75 -16.46 -8.67
CA LEU A 132 -6.43 -16.26 -7.39
C LEU A 132 -5.56 -16.82 -6.25
N GLN A 133 -5.83 -16.46 -5.00
CA GLN A 133 -5.24 -17.13 -3.84
C GLN A 133 -6.20 -18.19 -3.30
N PHE A 134 -5.65 -19.35 -2.95
CA PHE A 134 -6.41 -20.49 -2.44
C PHE A 134 -5.89 -20.94 -1.07
N PRO A 135 -6.72 -21.65 -0.26
CA PRO A 135 -6.24 -22.34 0.94
C PRO A 135 -5.02 -23.22 0.61
N GLY A 136 -3.97 -23.12 1.42
CA GLY A 136 -2.71 -23.86 1.23
C GLY A 136 -1.56 -23.04 0.62
N HIS A 137 -1.81 -21.83 0.11
CA HIS A 137 -0.74 -20.90 -0.24
C HIS A 137 0.05 -20.48 1.00
N ARG A 138 1.32 -20.09 0.83
CA ARG A 138 2.21 -19.64 1.91
C ARG A 138 1.64 -18.47 2.71
N PHE A 139 0.96 -17.54 2.03
CA PHE A 139 0.32 -16.39 2.63
C PHE A 139 -1.20 -16.52 2.55
N PRO A 140 -1.93 -16.13 3.61
CA PRO A 140 -3.39 -16.17 3.59
C PRO A 140 -3.96 -15.26 2.50
N ALA A 141 -5.10 -15.66 1.94
CA ALA A 141 -5.83 -14.85 0.98
C ALA A 141 -6.47 -13.64 1.68
N ALA A 142 -6.35 -12.45 1.08
CA ALA A 142 -7.06 -11.28 1.56
C ALA A 142 -8.58 -11.47 1.43
N ARG A 143 -9.34 -10.89 2.36
CA ARG A 143 -10.81 -10.93 2.42
C ARG A 143 -11.41 -9.56 2.13
N ASN A 144 -12.63 -9.56 1.59
CA ASN A 144 -13.34 -8.33 1.28
C ASN A 144 -13.89 -7.69 2.58
N PRO A 145 -13.60 -6.41 2.86
CA PRO A 145 -14.10 -5.78 4.08
C PRO A 145 -15.61 -5.53 4.11
N TRP A 146 -16.29 -5.58 2.96
CA TRP A 146 -17.76 -5.52 2.91
C TRP A 146 -18.43 -6.85 3.24
N ASN A 147 -17.72 -7.97 3.04
CA ASN A 147 -18.14 -9.30 3.43
C ASN A 147 -16.92 -10.24 3.49
N LEU A 148 -16.56 -10.71 4.69
CA LEU A 148 -15.35 -11.51 4.91
C LEU A 148 -15.36 -12.88 4.22
N GLU A 149 -16.52 -13.35 3.77
CA GLU A 149 -16.66 -14.60 2.98
C GLU A 149 -16.40 -14.38 1.47
N HIS A 150 -16.20 -13.13 1.04
CA HIS A 150 -15.99 -12.77 -0.37
C HIS A 150 -14.54 -12.33 -0.63
N ILE A 151 -14.13 -12.43 -1.90
CA ILE A 151 -12.81 -11.93 -2.33
C ILE A 151 -12.83 -10.40 -2.50
N PRO A 152 -11.72 -9.70 -2.21
CA PRO A 152 -11.57 -8.27 -2.47
C PRO A 152 -11.25 -7.96 -3.94
N GLY A 153 -11.37 -8.94 -4.85
CA GLY A 153 -10.86 -8.86 -6.21
C GLY A 153 -9.34 -9.08 -6.28
N GLY A 154 -8.77 -9.07 -7.49
CA GLY A 154 -7.34 -9.28 -7.66
C GLY A 154 -6.76 -8.77 -8.98
N SER A 155 -5.44 -8.79 -9.13
CA SER A 155 -4.47 -9.34 -8.18
C SER A 155 -3.98 -8.37 -7.10
N SER A 156 -4.36 -7.10 -7.11
CA SER A 156 -4.03 -6.14 -6.03
C SER A 156 -5.01 -6.28 -4.84
N SER A 157 -5.20 -7.50 -4.36
CA SER A 157 -6.21 -7.87 -3.36
C SER A 157 -6.00 -7.15 -2.02
N GLY A 158 -4.78 -7.15 -1.50
CA GLY A 158 -4.43 -6.43 -0.28
C GLY A 158 -4.56 -4.91 -0.42
N SER A 159 -4.24 -4.34 -1.60
CA SER A 159 -4.44 -2.91 -1.89
C SER A 159 -5.92 -2.51 -1.78
N GLY A 160 -6.81 -3.30 -2.38
CA GLY A 160 -8.26 -3.09 -2.28
C GLY A 160 -8.76 -3.15 -0.84
N ALA A 161 -8.43 -4.24 -0.13
CA ALA A 161 -8.87 -4.46 1.25
C ALA A 161 -8.33 -3.40 2.21
N ALA A 162 -7.04 -3.07 2.15
CA ALA A 162 -6.42 -2.11 3.07
C ALA A 162 -6.98 -0.70 2.93
N LEU A 163 -7.23 -0.23 1.69
CA LEU A 163 -7.82 1.09 1.44
C LEU A 163 -9.27 1.15 1.91
N ALA A 164 -10.09 0.16 1.56
CA ALA A 164 -11.51 0.13 1.94
C ALA A 164 -11.72 0.04 3.46
N SER A 165 -10.76 -0.54 4.20
CA SER A 165 -10.80 -0.65 5.66
C SER A 165 -10.13 0.51 6.41
N GLY A 166 -9.64 1.53 5.69
CA GLY A 166 -8.95 2.67 6.30
C GLY A 166 -7.67 2.26 7.04
N LEU A 167 -6.94 1.27 6.52
CA LEU A 167 -5.65 0.85 7.08
C LEU A 167 -4.49 1.67 6.54
N VAL A 168 -4.69 2.31 5.38
CA VAL A 168 -3.73 3.15 4.67
C VAL A 168 -4.47 4.31 4.00
N HIS A 169 -3.79 5.43 3.76
CA HIS A 169 -4.38 6.56 3.01
C HIS A 169 -4.14 6.47 1.51
N GLY A 170 -3.10 5.75 1.09
CA GLY A 170 -2.79 5.44 -0.29
C GLY A 170 -2.18 4.05 -0.43
N ALA A 171 -2.38 3.42 -1.58
CA ALA A 171 -1.69 2.18 -1.90
C ALA A 171 -1.19 2.21 -3.35
N THR A 172 -0.23 1.34 -3.65
CA THR A 172 0.06 1.02 -5.05
C THR A 172 -0.54 -0.32 -5.42
N GLY A 173 -0.93 -0.47 -6.68
CA GLY A 173 -1.33 -1.72 -7.30
C GLY A 173 -0.74 -1.86 -8.69
N SER A 174 -0.86 -3.06 -9.28
CA SER A 174 -0.56 -3.26 -10.71
C SER A 174 -1.77 -3.78 -11.45
N ASP A 175 -1.89 -3.39 -12.72
CA ASP A 175 -3.00 -3.75 -13.60
C ASP A 175 -2.46 -4.30 -14.92
N THR A 176 -2.56 -5.61 -15.09
CA THR A 176 -2.24 -6.30 -16.34
C THR A 176 -3.51 -6.54 -17.18
N GLY A 177 -4.58 -6.99 -16.53
CA GLY A 177 -5.87 -7.29 -17.16
C GLY A 177 -7.08 -6.77 -16.38
N GLY A 178 -6.88 -5.80 -15.48
CA GLY A 178 -7.90 -5.32 -14.54
C GLY A 178 -7.44 -5.35 -13.08
N SER A 179 -6.17 -5.63 -12.80
CA SER A 179 -5.72 -5.93 -11.45
C SER A 179 -5.61 -4.75 -10.47
N ILE A 180 -5.85 -3.51 -10.92
CA ILE A 180 -6.16 -2.36 -10.05
C ILE A 180 -7.67 -2.12 -10.03
N ARG A 181 -8.27 -2.04 -11.22
CA ARG A 181 -9.69 -1.68 -11.39
C ARG A 181 -10.65 -2.71 -10.78
N GLY A 182 -10.30 -3.99 -10.80
CA GLY A 182 -11.05 -5.10 -10.22
C GLY A 182 -11.15 -4.98 -8.71
N PRO A 183 -10.03 -4.98 -7.96
CA PRO A 183 -10.08 -4.70 -6.53
C PRO A 183 -10.77 -3.39 -6.17
N ALA A 184 -10.56 -2.34 -6.98
CA ALA A 184 -11.25 -1.07 -6.78
C ALA A 184 -12.78 -1.21 -6.84
N ALA A 185 -13.30 -1.89 -7.86
CA ALA A 185 -14.72 -2.16 -7.99
C ALA A 185 -15.27 -3.06 -6.87
N PHE A 186 -14.53 -4.09 -6.48
CA PHE A 186 -14.98 -5.08 -5.49
C PHE A 186 -14.95 -4.53 -4.06
N CYS A 187 -14.03 -3.62 -3.77
CA CYS A 187 -13.88 -3.00 -2.46
C CYS A 187 -14.52 -1.60 -2.37
N GLY A 188 -15.16 -1.10 -3.43
CA GLY A 188 -15.84 0.19 -3.42
C GLY A 188 -14.90 1.39 -3.25
N ILE A 189 -13.72 1.33 -3.86
CA ILE A 189 -12.70 2.39 -3.80
C ILE A 189 -12.35 2.89 -5.21
N VAL A 190 -11.56 3.96 -5.28
CA VAL A 190 -11.02 4.47 -6.55
C VAL A 190 -9.67 3.82 -6.82
N GLY A 191 -9.50 3.25 -8.02
CA GLY A 191 -8.22 2.75 -8.52
C GLY A 191 -7.99 3.17 -9.97
N LEU A 192 -6.80 3.68 -10.27
CA LEU A 192 -6.47 4.25 -11.57
C LEU A 192 -5.38 3.44 -12.26
N LYS A 193 -5.73 2.82 -13.40
CA LYS A 193 -4.73 2.33 -14.35
C LYS A 193 -4.32 3.48 -15.29
N PRO A 194 -3.10 4.02 -15.20
CA PRO A 194 -2.67 5.07 -16.11
C PRO A 194 -2.47 4.54 -17.54
N THR A 195 -2.17 5.44 -18.47
CA THR A 195 -1.74 5.09 -19.83
C THR A 195 -0.46 4.25 -19.80
N TYR A 196 -0.33 3.29 -20.71
CA TYR A 196 0.87 2.45 -20.83
C TYR A 196 2.14 3.31 -20.98
N GLY A 197 3.18 2.98 -20.22
CA GLY A 197 4.44 3.73 -20.18
C GLY A 197 4.43 5.01 -19.33
N ARG A 198 3.28 5.47 -18.80
CA ARG A 198 3.21 6.67 -17.95
C ARG A 198 4.00 6.52 -16.66
N CYS A 199 3.85 5.38 -15.99
CA CYS A 199 4.55 5.05 -14.76
C CYS A 199 5.57 3.94 -15.04
N SER A 200 6.77 4.08 -14.46
CA SER A 200 7.86 3.12 -14.66
C SER A 200 7.56 1.79 -13.99
N ARG A 201 7.96 0.70 -14.65
CA ARG A 201 7.84 -0.68 -14.14
C ARG A 201 9.17 -1.25 -13.67
N ALA A 202 10.24 -0.48 -13.76
CA ALA A 202 11.56 -0.92 -13.33
C ALA A 202 11.55 -1.24 -11.82
N GLY A 203 11.96 -2.47 -11.48
CA GLY A 203 11.92 -3.02 -10.13
C GLY A 203 10.53 -3.47 -9.68
N VAL A 204 9.59 -3.71 -10.59
CA VAL A 204 8.32 -4.39 -10.29
C VAL A 204 8.36 -5.79 -10.89
N LEU A 205 8.01 -6.82 -10.11
CA LEU A 205 7.92 -8.19 -10.61
C LEU A 205 6.94 -8.22 -11.79
N SER A 206 7.40 -8.71 -12.93
CA SER A 206 6.68 -8.63 -14.20
C SER A 206 5.80 -9.86 -14.40
N LEU A 207 4.54 -9.63 -14.75
CA LEU A 207 3.62 -10.66 -15.24
C LEU A 207 3.56 -10.64 -16.77
N SER A 208 3.45 -9.44 -17.36
CA SER A 208 3.41 -9.24 -18.80
C SER A 208 4.10 -7.96 -19.24
N TRP A 209 5.10 -8.11 -20.10
CA TRP A 209 5.92 -7.00 -20.58
C TRP A 209 5.14 -5.93 -21.33
N THR A 210 4.06 -6.29 -22.01
CA THR A 210 3.28 -5.38 -22.87
C THR A 210 1.99 -4.90 -22.24
N LEU A 211 1.56 -5.50 -21.13
CA LEU A 211 0.26 -5.20 -20.49
C LEU A 211 0.39 -4.63 -19.09
N ASP A 212 1.48 -4.88 -18.38
CA ASP A 212 1.61 -4.43 -16.99
C ASP A 212 1.60 -2.90 -16.89
N HIS A 213 0.87 -2.40 -15.89
CA HIS A 213 0.88 -1.02 -15.47
C HIS A 213 1.05 -0.96 -13.95
N THR A 214 1.78 0.03 -13.46
CA THR A 214 1.76 0.43 -12.05
C THR A 214 0.77 1.59 -11.88
N GLY A 215 -0.02 1.59 -10.82
CA GLY A 215 -0.95 2.68 -10.53
C GLY A 215 -1.34 2.76 -9.05
N PRO A 216 -1.98 3.87 -8.64
CA PRO A 216 -2.64 3.98 -7.35
C PRO A 216 -4.01 3.30 -7.34
#